data_AF-A0A950ICD8-F1
#
_entry.id   AF-A0A950ICD8-F1
#
_cell.length_a   1.000
_cell.length_b   1.000
_cell.length_c   1.000
_cell.angle_alpha   90.00
_cell.angle_beta   90.00
_cell.angle_gamma   90.00
#
_symmetry.space_group_name_H-M   'P 1'
#
loop_
_entity.id
_entity.type
_entity.pdbx_description
1 polymer ?
#
loop_
_entity_poly.entity_id
_entity_poly.type
_entity_poly.pdbx_seq_one_letter_code
_entity_poly.pdbx_strand_id
1 'polypeptide(L)'
;MPTLLALLGTGLMAIVIFAPQRAPEPRTTVSFAPPPSPPVDRLTASDVAPDRWASVDPVFDRWSAAASSAGVTWPSLIDPRAVGCDVAGRRALADALGTVGGAWAAGIVRRALAEETDAGVRDALGAALARWG
;
A
#
# COMPACT_ATOMS: atom_id res chain seq x y z
N MET A 1 8.97 19.94 12.34
CA MET A 1 7.89 18.99 11.96
C MET A 1 7.30 19.14 10.55
N PRO A 2 7.27 20.29 9.85
CA PRO A 2 6.71 20.35 8.48
C PRO A 2 7.57 19.64 7.43
N THR A 3 8.88 19.54 7.67
CA THR A 3 9.85 18.95 6.74
C THR A 3 9.69 17.44 6.57
N LEU A 4 9.26 16.72 7.62
CA LEU A 4 9.02 15.28 7.54
C LEU A 4 7.79 14.94 6.71
N LEU A 5 6.72 15.74 6.83
CA LEU A 5 5.52 15.61 5.99
C LEU A 5 5.84 15.93 4.52
N ALA A 6 6.68 16.95 4.28
CA ALA A 6 7.13 17.28 2.93
C ALA A 6 7.96 16.14 2.32
N LEU A 7 8.86 15.51 3.09
CA LEU A 7 9.66 14.38 2.63
C LEU A 7 8.81 13.13 2.37
N LEU A 8 7.79 12.88 3.19
CA LEU A 8 6.86 11.76 3.02
C LEU A 8 6.01 11.94 1.75
N GLY A 9 5.42 13.13 1.55
CA GLY A 9 4.63 13.43 0.35
C GLY A 9 5.46 13.38 -0.93
N THR A 10 6.71 13.87 -0.88
CA THR A 10 7.63 13.85 -2.02
C THR A 10 8.10 12.43 -2.35
N GLY A 11 8.40 11.63 -1.32
CA GLY A 11 8.77 10.22 -1.48
C GLY A 11 7.66 9.39 -2.11
N LEU A 12 6.41 9.62 -1.68
CA LEU A 12 5.24 8.96 -2.26
C LEU A 12 5.05 9.32 -3.75
N MET A 13 5.23 10.61 -4.10
CA MET A 13 5.15 11.06 -5.50
C MET A 13 6.25 10.47 -6.38
N ALA A 14 7.48 10.38 -5.88
CA ALA A 14 8.58 9.78 -6.63
C ALA A 14 8.32 8.29 -6.94
N ILE A 15 7.71 7.56 -6.01
CA ILE A 15 7.36 6.15 -6.20
C ILE A 15 6.27 5.99 -7.27
N VAL A 16 5.27 6.87 -7.32
CA VAL A 16 4.23 6.84 -8.37
C VAL A 16 4.82 7.11 -9.75
N ILE A 17 5.75 8.05 -9.85
CA ILE A 17 6.36 8.46 -11.13
C ILE A 17 7.37 7.42 -11.64
N PHE A 18 8.20 6.87 -10.75
CA PHE A 18 9.29 5.96 -11.11
C PHE A 18 8.99 4.48 -10.85
N ALA A 19 7.75 4.14 -10.46
CA ALA A 19 7.33 2.74 -10.41
C ALA A 19 7.57 2.10 -11.80
N PRO A 20 8.39 1.03 -11.89
CA PRO A 20 8.67 0.39 -13.15
C PRO A 20 7.36 -0.19 -13.70
N GLN A 21 6.87 0.40 -14.79
CA GLN A 21 5.79 -0.18 -15.59
C GLN A 21 6.26 -1.58 -15.96
N ARG A 22 5.57 -2.62 -15.48
CA ARG A 22 5.90 -4.00 -15.84
C ARG A 22 5.95 -4.08 -17.36
N ALA A 23 7.12 -4.42 -17.89
CA ALA A 23 7.30 -4.66 -19.31
C ALA A 23 6.27 -5.70 -19.77
N PRO A 24 5.53 -5.45 -20.87
CA PRO A 24 4.72 -6.49 -21.48
C PRO A 24 5.62 -7.64 -21.91
N GLU A 25 5.30 -8.86 -21.50
CA GLU A 25 6.00 -10.06 -21.98
C GLU A 25 6.02 -10.12 -23.52
N PRO A 26 7.12 -10.57 -24.14
CA PRO A 26 7.19 -10.73 -25.58
C PRO A 26 6.32 -11.93 -26.00
N ARG A 27 5.11 -11.65 -26.53
CA ARG A 27 4.38 -12.65 -27.32
C ARG A 27 5.07 -12.82 -28.66
N THR A 28 5.80 -13.92 -28.81
CA THR A 28 6.28 -14.37 -30.12
C THR A 28 5.07 -14.73 -30.98
N THR A 29 4.72 -13.86 -31.92
CA THR A 29 3.83 -14.20 -33.04
C THR A 29 4.45 -13.59 -34.28
N VAL A 30 5.02 -14.46 -35.11
CA VAL A 30 5.58 -14.09 -36.40
C VAL A 30 4.40 -13.91 -37.36
N SER A 31 4.21 -12.70 -37.88
CA SER A 31 3.29 -12.45 -38.99
C SER A 31 3.97 -11.53 -40.00
N PHE A 32 4.33 -12.12 -41.14
CA PHE A 32 4.98 -11.47 -42.29
C PHE A 32 3.93 -10.84 -43.21
N ALA A 33 3.23 -9.81 -42.75
CA ALA A 33 2.40 -8.98 -43.62
C ALA A 33 2.48 -7.52 -43.16
N PRO A 34 2.75 -6.55 -44.07
CA PRO A 34 2.70 -5.13 -43.73
C PRO A 34 1.27 -4.59 -43.94
N PRO A 35 0.51 -4.23 -42.89
CA PRO A 35 -0.73 -3.49 -43.06
C PRO A 35 -0.52 -1.97 -43.04
N PRO A 36 -1.29 -1.22 -43.84
CA PRO A 36 -1.19 0.24 -43.99
C PRO A 36 -1.67 1.00 -42.75
N SER A 37 -1.10 2.18 -42.51
CA SER A 37 -1.39 3.05 -41.37
C SER A 37 -2.72 3.81 -41.52
N PRO A 38 -3.68 3.69 -40.57
CA PRO A 38 -4.80 4.63 -40.44
C PRO A 38 -4.49 5.77 -39.45
N PRO A 39 -5.16 6.94 -39.60
CA PRO A 39 -4.90 8.13 -38.80
C PRO A 39 -5.40 8.00 -37.36
N VAL A 40 -4.63 8.62 -36.46
CA VAL A 40 -4.88 8.70 -35.01
C VAL A 40 -6.06 9.64 -34.76
N ASP A 41 -7.18 9.14 -34.23
CA ASP A 41 -8.10 9.98 -33.48
C ASP A 41 -9.04 9.19 -32.55
N ARG A 42 -9.16 9.73 -31.33
CA ARG A 42 -10.24 9.55 -30.33
C ARG A 42 -10.33 8.21 -29.59
N LEU A 43 -9.49 8.08 -28.56
CA LEU A 43 -9.81 7.31 -27.34
C LEU A 43 -11.16 7.80 -26.79
N THR A 44 -12.22 7.03 -27.02
CA THR A 44 -13.51 7.22 -26.38
C THR A 44 -13.37 6.99 -24.88
N ALA A 45 -13.58 8.06 -24.12
CA ALA A 45 -13.80 8.05 -22.69
C ALA A 45 -15.06 7.23 -22.37
N SER A 46 -14.91 5.95 -22.04
CA SER A 46 -15.94 5.12 -21.38
C SER A 46 -15.33 3.77 -21.02
N ASP A 47 -14.55 3.72 -19.94
CA ASP A 47 -14.54 2.57 -18.99
C ASP A 47 -13.74 2.87 -17.70
N VAL A 48 -13.71 4.13 -17.27
CA VAL A 48 -13.27 4.44 -15.89
C VAL A 48 -14.49 4.29 -15.01
N ALA A 49 -14.80 3.04 -14.66
CA ALA A 49 -15.80 2.74 -13.66
C ALA A 49 -15.42 3.44 -12.34
N PRO A 50 -16.31 4.27 -11.75
CA PRO A 50 -16.04 4.93 -10.47
C PRO A 50 -15.95 3.96 -9.28
N ASP A 51 -16.30 2.68 -9.46
CA ASP A 51 -16.25 1.64 -8.44
C ASP A 51 -14.84 1.10 -8.11
N ARG A 52 -13.81 1.46 -8.89
CA ARG A 52 -12.45 0.91 -8.70
C ARG A 52 -11.84 1.20 -7.31
N TRP A 53 -12.37 2.19 -6.61
CA TRP A 53 -11.89 2.63 -5.31
C TRP A 53 -12.76 2.18 -4.13
N ALA A 54 -13.94 1.57 -4.39
CA ALA A 54 -14.82 1.05 -3.34
C ALA A 54 -14.24 -0.21 -2.68
N SER A 55 -13.35 -0.92 -3.37
CA SER A 55 -12.69 -2.12 -2.87
C SER A 55 -11.20 -1.85 -2.64
N VAL A 56 -10.88 -1.14 -1.56
CA VAL A 56 -9.51 -1.00 -1.04
C VAL A 56 -9.01 -2.32 -0.43
N ASP A 57 -9.95 -3.18 0.00
CA ASP A 57 -9.66 -4.51 0.58
C ASP A 57 -8.85 -5.43 -0.34
N PRO A 58 -9.20 -5.70 -1.62
CA PRO A 58 -8.42 -6.61 -2.47
C PRO A 58 -7.00 -6.10 -2.79
N VAL A 59 -6.78 -4.78 -2.79
CA VAL A 59 -5.44 -4.21 -2.98
C VAL A 59 -4.60 -4.40 -1.73
N PHE A 60 -5.18 -4.16 -0.55
CA PHE A 60 -4.52 -4.42 0.72
C PHE A 60 -4.23 -5.91 0.93
N ASP A 61 -5.18 -6.80 0.59
CA ASP A 61 -5.01 -8.25 0.69
C ASP A 61 -3.87 -8.74 -0.21
N ARG A 62 -3.79 -8.24 -1.45
CA ARG A 62 -2.70 -8.58 -2.36
C ARG A 62 -1.34 -8.07 -1.84
N TRP A 63 -1.29 -6.84 -1.34
CA TRP A 63 -0.07 -6.27 -0.79
C TRP A 63 0.38 -7.02 0.48
N SER A 64 -0.54 -7.33 1.38
CA SER A 64 -0.26 -8.04 2.63
C SER A 64 0.19 -9.49 2.37
N ALA A 65 -0.37 -10.15 1.37
CA ALA A 65 0.10 -11.46 0.92
C ALA A 65 1.54 -11.38 0.36
N ALA A 66 1.85 -10.36 -0.44
CA ALA A 66 3.20 -10.15 -0.94
C ALA A 66 4.20 -9.83 0.18
N ALA A 67 3.81 -9.00 1.15
CA ALA A 67 4.62 -8.70 2.33
C ALA A 67 4.88 -9.95 3.19
N SER A 68 3.86 -10.78 3.38
CA SER A 68 3.98 -12.06 4.09
C SER A 68 4.94 -13.02 3.39
N SER A 69 4.83 -13.14 2.06
CA SER A 69 5.76 -13.95 1.25
C SER A 69 7.19 -13.42 1.27
N ALA A 70 7.36 -12.11 1.43
CA ALA A 70 8.66 -11.46 1.58
C ALA A 70 9.20 -11.51 3.03
N GLY A 71 8.45 -12.09 3.98
CA GLY A 71 8.83 -12.16 5.39
C GLY A 71 8.83 -10.81 6.11
N VAL A 72 8.14 -9.80 5.57
CA VAL A 72 8.02 -8.48 6.21
C VAL A 72 6.97 -8.55 7.30
N THR A 73 7.38 -8.30 8.53
CA THR A 73 6.51 -8.31 9.71
C THR A 73 6.25 -6.91 10.21
N TRP A 74 5.24 -6.78 11.04
CA TRP A 74 5.10 -5.66 11.96
C TRP A 74 6.39 -5.48 12.78
N PRO A 75 6.87 -4.24 13.00
CA PRO A 75 6.35 -2.96 12.48
C PRO A 75 6.94 -2.52 11.13
N SER A 76 7.82 -3.31 10.52
CA SER A 76 8.49 -3.02 9.25
C SER A 76 7.55 -2.86 8.04
N LEU A 77 6.29 -3.26 8.18
CA LEU A 77 5.21 -3.02 7.21
C LEU A 77 4.94 -1.52 6.96
N ILE A 78 5.23 -0.66 7.94
CA ILE A 78 5.07 0.80 7.80
C ILE A 78 6.33 1.40 7.17
N ASP A 79 7.49 1.09 7.74
CA ASP A 79 8.80 1.55 7.30
C ASP A 79 9.82 0.44 7.59
N PRO A 80 10.64 0.00 6.62
CA PRO A 80 11.64 -1.04 6.83
C PRO A 80 12.59 -0.79 8.01
N ARG A 81 12.84 0.47 8.37
CA ARG A 81 13.70 0.85 9.50
C ARG A 81 13.04 0.62 10.86
N ALA A 82 11.73 0.38 10.89
CA ALA A 82 11.01 0.09 12.12
C ALA A 82 11.33 -1.28 12.71
N VAL A 83 12.10 -2.15 12.02
CA VAL A 83 12.45 -3.51 12.49
C VAL A 83 13.01 -3.55 13.92
N GLY A 84 13.70 -2.48 14.35
CA GLY A 84 14.25 -2.34 15.70
C GLY A 84 13.43 -1.49 16.67
N CYS A 85 12.20 -1.12 16.32
CA CYS A 85 11.35 -0.32 17.20
C CYS A 85 11.06 -1.06 18.51
N ASP A 86 11.39 -0.40 19.61
CA ASP A 86 11.05 -0.87 20.94
C ASP A 86 9.53 -0.80 21.22
N VAL A 87 9.12 -1.19 22.42
CA VAL A 87 7.72 -1.19 22.84
C VAL A 87 7.10 0.21 22.74
N ALA A 88 7.85 1.26 23.12
CA ALA A 88 7.36 2.63 23.08
C ALA A 88 7.17 3.11 21.62
N GLY A 89 8.13 2.81 20.74
CA GLY A 89 8.04 3.10 19.31
C GLY A 89 6.87 2.40 18.65
N ARG A 90 6.64 1.12 18.96
CA ARG A 90 5.48 0.37 18.44
C ARG A 90 4.14 0.93 18.94
N ARG A 91 4.06 1.41 20.19
CA ARG A 91 2.87 2.14 20.68
C ARG A 91 2.65 3.46 19.95
N ALA A 92 3.71 4.24 19.75
CA ALA A 92 3.61 5.49 18.99
C ALA A 92 3.15 5.25 17.54
N LEU A 93 3.59 4.16 16.91
CA LEU A 93 3.10 3.74 15.60
C LEU A 93 1.62 3.34 15.64
N ALA A 94 1.16 2.63 16.68
CA ALA A 94 -0.25 2.30 16.85
C ALA A 94 -1.12 3.56 17.00
N ASP A 95 -0.68 4.54 17.79
CA ASP A 95 -1.38 5.82 17.95
C ASP A 95 -1.40 6.64 16.66
N ALA A 96 -0.27 6.67 15.93
CA ALA A 96 -0.16 7.34 14.64
C ALA A 96 -1.09 6.70 13.61
N LEU A 97 -1.09 5.36 13.52
CA LEU A 97 -2.04 4.62 12.69
C LEU A 97 -3.46 4.98 13.07
N GLY A 98 -3.78 4.97 14.38
CA GLY A 98 -5.04 5.42 15.01
C GLY A 98 -5.52 6.80 14.54
N THR A 99 -4.58 7.72 14.33
CA THR A 99 -4.86 9.07 13.86
C THR A 99 -5.06 9.13 12.34
N VAL A 100 -4.30 8.35 11.57
CA VAL A 100 -4.40 8.30 10.10
C VAL A 100 -5.73 7.68 9.67
N GLY A 101 -6.09 6.54 10.25
CA GLY A 101 -7.34 5.84 9.93
C GLY A 101 -7.46 5.32 8.50
N GLY A 102 -8.68 4.88 8.18
CA GLY A 102 -9.03 4.31 6.88
C GLY A 102 -8.65 2.83 6.70
N ALA A 103 -9.05 2.29 5.54
CA ALA A 103 -8.96 0.85 5.26
C ALA A 103 -7.53 0.30 5.29
N TRP A 104 -6.55 1.07 4.78
CA TRP A 104 -5.13 0.67 4.84
C TRP A 104 -4.62 0.59 6.27
N ALA A 105 -4.85 1.62 7.09
CA ALA A 105 -4.42 1.62 8.50
C ALA A 105 -5.11 0.50 9.28
N ALA A 106 -6.42 0.30 9.06
CA ALA A 106 -7.16 -0.81 9.65
C ALA A 106 -6.57 -2.18 9.27
N GLY A 107 -6.13 -2.34 8.02
CA GLY A 107 -5.45 -3.54 7.56
C GLY A 107 -4.10 -3.76 8.28
N ILE A 108 -3.27 -2.73 8.39
CA ILE A 108 -1.99 -2.78 9.12
C ILE A 108 -2.22 -3.12 10.59
N VAL A 109 -3.18 -2.46 11.25
CA VAL A 109 -3.47 -2.70 12.68
C VAL A 109 -3.97 -4.12 12.91
N ARG A 110 -4.86 -4.65 12.04
CA ARG A 110 -5.31 -6.05 12.12
C ARG A 110 -4.15 -7.03 11.99
N ARG A 111 -3.24 -6.77 11.07
CA ARG A 111 -2.04 -7.59 10.89
C ARG A 111 -1.10 -7.49 12.11
N ALA A 112 -0.86 -6.28 12.60
CA ALA A 112 -0.06 -6.04 13.79
C ALA A 112 -0.62 -6.76 15.01
N LEU A 113 -1.94 -6.77 15.21
CA LEU A 113 -2.58 -7.52 16.30
C LEU A 113 -2.35 -9.04 16.22
N ALA A 114 -2.22 -9.60 15.02
CA ALA A 114 -1.94 -11.02 14.83
C ALA A 114 -0.48 -11.39 15.14
N GLU A 115 0.45 -10.43 15.02
CA GLU A 115 1.89 -10.64 15.20
C GLU A 115 2.43 -10.13 16.55
N GLU A 116 1.78 -9.14 17.15
CA GLU A 116 2.23 -8.48 18.37
C GLU A 116 2.03 -9.35 19.61
N THR A 117 3.06 -9.39 20.46
CA THR A 117 3.06 -10.18 21.70
C THR A 117 2.98 -9.31 22.96
N ASP A 118 3.44 -8.05 22.90
CA ASP A 118 3.37 -7.14 24.04
C ASP A 118 1.92 -6.74 24.33
N ALA A 119 1.45 -7.01 25.55
CA ALA A 119 0.06 -6.73 25.92
C ALA A 119 -0.30 -5.25 25.77
N GLY A 120 0.59 -4.33 26.18
CA GLY A 120 0.27 -2.90 26.10
C GLY A 120 0.35 -2.33 24.68
N VAL A 121 1.16 -2.91 23.77
CA VAL A 121 1.10 -2.56 22.34
C VAL A 121 -0.17 -3.12 21.72
N ARG A 122 -0.58 -4.35 22.06
CA ARG A 122 -1.86 -4.91 21.59
C ARG A 122 -3.06 -4.06 22.05
N ASP A 123 -3.04 -3.58 23.30
CA ASP A 123 -4.09 -2.69 23.82
C ASP A 123 -4.14 -1.38 23.04
N ALA A 124 -2.98 -0.78 22.73
CA ALA A 124 -2.90 0.43 21.91
C ALA A 124 -3.40 0.19 20.47
N LEU A 125 -3.06 -0.95 19.86
CA LEU A 125 -3.56 -1.34 18.54
C LEU A 125 -5.09 -1.59 18.56
N GLY A 126 -5.62 -2.21 19.61
CA GLY A 126 -7.05 -2.39 19.82
C GLY A 126 -7.78 -1.05 19.99
N ALA A 127 -7.21 -0.13 20.77
CA ALA A 127 -7.73 1.22 20.92
C ALA A 127 -7.70 1.98 19.60
N ALA A 128 -6.66 1.82 18.77
CA ALA A 128 -6.59 2.43 17.45
C ALA A 128 -7.73 1.96 16.52
N LEU A 129 -8.05 0.66 16.48
CA LEU A 129 -9.19 0.15 15.72
C LEU A 129 -10.54 0.65 16.26
N ALA A 130 -10.70 0.69 17.58
CA ALA A 130 -11.94 1.15 18.22
C ALA A 130 -12.27 2.62 17.90
N ARG A 131 -11.28 3.43 17.48
CA ARG A 131 -11.51 4.82 17.06
C ARG A 131 -12.21 4.94 15.70
N TRP A 132 -12.26 3.87 14.91
CA TRP A 132 -12.92 3.85 13.59
C TRP A 132 -14.13 2.92 13.53
N GLY A 133 -14.45 2.25 14.64
CA GLY A 133 -15.58 1.31 14.78
C GLY A 133 -16.86 1.99 15.23
#